data_AF-A0A1C6UQU8-F1
#
_entry.id   AF-A0A1C6UQU8-F1
#
_cell.length_a   1.000
_cell.length_b   1.000
_cell.length_c   1.000
_cell.angle_alpha   90.00
_cell.angle_beta   90.00
_cell.angle_gamma   90.00
#
_symmetry.space_group_name_H-M   'P 1'
#
loop_
_entity.id
_entity.type
_entity.pdbx_description
1 polymer ?
#
loop_
_entity_poly.entity_id
_entity_poly.type
_entity_poly.pdbx_seq_one_letter_code
_entity_poly.pdbx_strand_id
1 'polypeptide(L)'
;MSRHDDRADAGRVRMPADVDAPDKVLYGLTFRQLAILAVAALAFYGVWRALHQVVPAPVLVGAAVVGGGLVFGVAVGRRDGLPLDGWLLAAVRHARAPRALSTTDTTSKTPDWVQAPTTRVMLPAPLKLPADAIDDGGEIRLGAARAAMVATTNVNLALRTGDEQAALVDTFGRWLNSLSTPTQIVVSAQPVDLHSAARSLAHAAMQLPHPALTDAASDHARFLDDLAARKDPLRRQVLIVTGTSAGERGEHTARRRADDTVRALAGLGVTTRALDGPAVTAALAAAADPYRPPRPGGLAAPDTVITSPTPHRRHRHGRSRPT
;
A
#
# COMPACT_ATOMS: atom_id res chain seq x y z
N MET A 1 19.91 42.99 31.93
CA MET A 1 19.26 42.97 30.61
C MET A 1 19.72 41.69 29.91
N SER A 2 19.09 40.57 30.28
CA SER A 2 19.53 39.22 29.92
C SER A 2 19.08 38.91 28.49
N ARG A 3 20.04 38.65 27.61
CA ARG A 3 19.79 38.07 26.29
C ARG A 3 19.10 36.72 26.49
N HIS A 4 17.81 36.67 26.20
CA HIS A 4 17.18 35.42 25.79
C HIS A 4 17.74 35.12 24.39
N ASP A 5 18.81 34.33 24.33
CA ASP A 5 19.24 33.77 23.06
C ASP A 5 18.12 32.86 22.53
N ASP A 6 17.72 33.14 21.29
CA ASP A 6 16.75 32.43 20.46
C ASP A 6 17.14 30.95 20.24
N ARG A 7 17.08 30.12 21.29
CA ARG A 7 17.17 28.64 21.15
C ARG A 7 16.00 28.04 20.37
N ALA A 8 14.93 28.81 20.14
CA ALA A 8 13.78 28.37 19.37
C ALA A 8 14.04 28.32 17.85
N ASP A 9 15.09 28.98 17.33
CA ASP A 9 15.33 29.07 15.88
C ASP A 9 16.37 28.07 15.35
N ALA A 10 17.12 27.39 16.24
CA ALA A 10 18.19 26.46 15.88
C ALA A 10 17.71 25.13 15.22
N GLY A 11 16.41 24.95 15.01
CA GLY A 11 15.82 23.72 14.45
C GLY A 11 14.97 23.91 13.20
N ARG A 12 14.79 25.13 12.70
CA ARG A 12 14.02 25.37 11.46
C ARG A 12 14.88 25.12 10.24
N VAL A 13 15.01 23.84 9.87
CA VAL A 13 15.52 23.46 8.56
C VAL A 13 14.54 23.98 7.51
N ARG A 14 14.98 24.92 6.68
CA ARG A 14 14.21 25.43 5.55
C ARG A 14 14.06 24.29 4.53
N MET A 15 12.97 23.55 4.62
CA MET A 15 12.64 22.51 3.64
C MET A 15 12.42 23.20 2.28
N PRO A 16 13.18 22.85 1.22
CA PRO A 16 12.89 23.32 -0.11
C PRO A 16 11.48 22.85 -0.50
N ALA A 17 10.67 23.76 -1.03
CA ALA A 17 9.27 23.47 -1.36
C ALA A 17 9.09 22.47 -2.52
N ASP A 18 10.16 22.14 -3.25
CA ASP A 18 10.12 21.29 -4.43
C ASP A 18 11.36 20.38 -4.48
N VAL A 19 11.28 19.23 -3.80
CA VAL A 19 12.37 18.23 -3.72
C VAL A 19 12.44 17.37 -4.99
N ASP A 20 11.33 17.27 -5.74
CA ASP A 20 11.20 16.46 -6.95
C ASP A 20 11.20 17.31 -8.24
N ALA A 21 11.77 18.52 -8.20
CA ALA A 21 11.85 19.39 -9.37
C ALA A 21 12.64 18.69 -10.49
N PRO A 22 12.06 18.44 -11.68
CA PRO A 22 12.75 17.74 -12.74
C PRO A 22 13.90 18.59 -13.29
N ASP A 23 15.05 17.96 -13.53
CA ASP A 23 16.23 18.64 -14.07
C ASP A 23 15.92 19.28 -15.43
N LYS A 24 16.05 20.61 -15.46
CA LYS A 24 15.87 21.43 -16.65
C LYS A 24 17.21 21.58 -17.35
N VAL A 25 17.27 21.22 -18.64
CA VAL A 25 18.52 21.14 -19.39
C VAL A 25 18.69 22.33 -20.31
N LEU A 26 17.68 22.65 -21.13
CA LEU A 26 17.77 23.69 -22.13
C LEU A 26 16.44 24.46 -22.23
N TYR A 27 16.50 25.79 -22.19
CA TYR A 27 15.32 26.68 -22.23
C TYR A 27 14.23 26.37 -21.19
N GLY A 28 14.61 25.78 -20.04
CA GLY A 28 13.66 25.37 -19.01
C GLY A 28 12.90 24.08 -19.31
N LEU A 29 13.23 23.38 -20.40
CA LEU A 29 12.67 22.07 -20.77
C LEU A 29 13.52 20.94 -20.20
N THR A 30 12.85 19.84 -19.86
CA THR A 30 13.50 18.60 -19.45
C THR A 30 14.10 17.86 -20.65
N PHE A 31 15.08 17.00 -20.42
CA PHE A 31 15.63 16.13 -21.48
C PHE A 31 14.54 15.31 -22.19
N ARG A 32 13.54 14.84 -21.41
CA ARG A 32 12.40 14.10 -21.93
C ARG A 32 11.57 14.92 -22.92
N GLN A 33 11.28 16.18 -22.59
CA GLN A 33 10.53 17.08 -23.45
C GLN A 33 11.28 17.37 -24.75
N LEU A 34 12.58 17.62 -24.66
CA LEU A 34 13.43 17.82 -25.85
C LEU A 34 13.47 16.59 -26.75
N ALA A 35 13.57 15.39 -26.16
CA ALA A 35 13.53 14.15 -26.92
C ALA A 35 12.20 13.96 -27.68
N ILE A 36 11.07 14.25 -27.04
CA ILE A 36 9.75 14.19 -27.70
C ILE A 36 9.66 15.17 -28.86
N LEU A 37 10.09 16.42 -28.66
CA LEU A 37 10.08 17.45 -29.71
C LEU A 37 11.03 17.09 -30.86
N ALA A 38 12.21 16.55 -30.57
CA ALA A 38 13.17 16.13 -31.58
C ALA A 38 12.64 14.98 -32.45
N VAL A 39 12.02 13.96 -31.84
CA VAL A 39 11.39 12.85 -32.57
C VAL A 39 10.25 13.35 -33.45
N ALA A 40 9.41 14.25 -32.93
CA ALA A 40 8.33 14.84 -33.71
C ALA A 40 8.84 15.68 -34.88
N ALA A 41 9.88 16.51 -34.67
CA ALA A 41 10.51 17.27 -35.74
C ALA A 41 11.08 16.36 -36.85
N LEU A 42 11.72 15.25 -36.48
CA LEU A 42 12.22 14.26 -37.44
C LEU A 42 11.08 13.59 -38.22
N ALA A 43 9.97 13.26 -37.55
CA ALA A 43 8.78 12.71 -38.21
C ALA A 43 8.15 13.70 -39.20
N PHE A 44 7.98 14.97 -38.81
CA PHE A 44 7.47 16.01 -39.71
C PHE A 44 8.39 16.22 -40.92
N TYR A 45 9.70 16.21 -40.71
CA TYR A 45 10.68 16.30 -41.80
C TYR A 45 10.58 15.11 -42.77
N GLY A 46 10.42 13.89 -42.24
CA GLY A 46 10.21 12.69 -43.05
C GLY A 46 8.94 12.76 -43.91
N VAL A 47 7.82 13.20 -43.33
CA VAL A 47 6.55 13.41 -44.05
C VAL A 47 6.71 14.48 -45.13
N TRP A 48 7.34 15.61 -44.81
CA TRP A 48 7.63 16.66 -45.79
C TRP A 48 8.42 16.11 -46.98
N ARG A 49 9.51 15.38 -46.71
CA ARG A 49 10.35 14.82 -47.78
C ARG A 49 9.57 13.89 -48.70
N ALA A 50 8.67 13.08 -48.16
CA ALA A 50 7.87 12.13 -48.93
C ALA A 50 6.72 12.81 -49.72
N LEU A 51 6.05 13.81 -49.15
CA LEU A 51 4.80 14.34 -49.69
C LEU A 51 4.93 15.69 -50.41
N HIS A 52 6.03 16.43 -50.25
CA HIS A 52 6.15 17.79 -50.81
C HIS A 52 6.02 17.87 -52.34
N GLN A 53 6.25 16.76 -53.06
CA GLN A 53 6.11 16.72 -54.52
C GLN A 53 4.66 16.48 -54.98
N VAL A 54 3.81 15.94 -54.09
CA VAL A 54 2.44 15.53 -54.40
C VAL A 54 1.41 16.45 -53.76
N VAL A 55 1.74 17.02 -52.59
CA VAL A 55 0.85 17.86 -51.79
C VAL A 55 1.34 19.31 -51.83
N PRO A 56 0.45 20.30 -52.03
CA PRO A 56 0.81 21.71 -51.99
C PRO A 56 1.49 22.09 -50.67
N ALA A 57 2.61 22.80 -50.76
CA ALA A 57 3.39 23.24 -49.61
C ALA A 57 2.57 23.94 -48.50
N PRO A 58 1.59 24.83 -48.80
CA PRO A 58 0.79 25.48 -47.76
C PRO A 58 0.00 24.50 -46.88
N VAL A 59 -0.49 23.39 -47.47
CA VAL A 59 -1.26 22.37 -46.74
C VAL A 59 -0.34 21.62 -45.78
N LEU A 60 0.86 21.26 -46.22
CA LEU A 60 1.85 20.58 -45.39
C LEU A 60 2.34 21.47 -44.25
N VAL A 61 2.61 22.76 -44.51
CA VAL A 61 2.99 23.72 -43.46
C VAL A 61 1.85 23.90 -42.46
N GLY A 62 0.61 24.09 -42.93
CA GLY A 62 -0.56 24.22 -42.04
C GLY A 62 -0.74 23.01 -41.12
N ALA A 63 -0.63 21.80 -41.68
CA ALA A 63 -0.69 20.56 -40.90
C ALA A 63 0.47 20.45 -39.89
N ALA A 64 1.68 20.84 -40.27
CA ALA A 64 2.85 20.85 -39.38
C ALA A 64 2.70 21.84 -38.23
N VAL A 65 2.11 23.03 -38.47
CA VAL A 65 1.85 24.02 -37.40
C VAL A 65 0.84 23.48 -36.40
N VAL A 66 -0.29 22.95 -36.86
CA VAL A 66 -1.33 22.38 -35.98
C VAL A 66 -0.78 21.16 -35.21
N GLY A 67 -0.11 20.24 -35.91
CA GLY A 67 0.49 19.06 -35.30
C GLY A 67 1.61 19.43 -34.31
N GLY A 68 2.48 20.36 -34.68
CA GLY A 68 3.55 20.87 -33.84
C GLY A 68 3.03 21.52 -32.56
N GLY A 69 1.98 22.34 -32.68
CA GLY A 69 1.28 22.94 -31.53
C GLY A 69 0.69 21.89 -30.58
N LEU A 70 0.08 20.84 -31.12
CA LEU A 70 -0.44 19.72 -30.33
C LEU A 70 0.67 18.96 -29.60
N VAL A 71 1.76 18.61 -30.31
CA VAL A 71 2.91 17.92 -29.72
C VAL A 71 3.56 18.78 -28.63
N PHE A 72 3.75 20.07 -28.88
CA PHE A 72 4.28 21.00 -27.89
C PHE A 72 3.37 21.11 -26.66
N GLY A 73 2.06 21.22 -26.88
CA GLY A 73 1.06 21.19 -25.80
C GLY A 73 1.15 19.91 -24.97
N VAL A 74 1.31 18.74 -25.59
CA VAL A 74 1.46 17.45 -24.89
C VAL A 74 2.81 17.34 -24.16
N ALA A 75 3.89 17.87 -24.72
CA ALA A 75 5.21 17.81 -24.11
C ALA A 75 5.32 18.76 -22.89
N VAL A 76 4.78 19.97 -23.00
CA VAL A 76 4.91 21.01 -21.97
C VAL A 76 3.76 21.01 -20.97
N GLY A 77 2.56 20.63 -21.41
CA GLY A 77 1.38 20.69 -20.58
C GLY A 77 1.39 19.66 -19.46
N ARG A 78 0.78 20.05 -18.33
CA ARG A 78 0.58 19.19 -17.17
C ARG A 78 -0.90 19.15 -16.83
N ARG A 79 -1.34 17.99 -16.34
CA ARG A 79 -2.69 17.79 -15.83
C ARG A 79 -2.58 17.00 -14.54
N ASP A 80 -3.21 17.51 -13.47
CA ASP A 80 -3.24 16.86 -12.15
C ASP A 80 -1.84 16.50 -11.61
N GLY A 81 -0.85 17.37 -11.89
CA GLY A 81 0.55 17.16 -11.49
C GLY A 81 1.36 16.23 -12.40
N LEU A 82 0.73 15.49 -13.32
CA LEU A 82 1.40 14.61 -14.28
C LEU A 82 1.69 15.34 -15.60
N PRO A 83 2.79 14.99 -16.30
CA PRO A 83 3.00 15.48 -17.66
C PRO A 83 1.95 14.87 -18.61
N LEU A 84 1.46 15.65 -19.57
CA LEU A 84 0.33 15.27 -20.43
C LEU A 84 0.61 14.03 -21.28
N ASP A 85 1.86 13.80 -21.66
CA ASP A 85 2.30 12.59 -22.36
C ASP A 85 2.09 11.32 -21.50
N GLY A 86 2.45 11.36 -20.22
CA GLY A 86 2.22 10.31 -19.24
C GLY A 86 0.74 10.11 -18.97
N TRP A 87 -0.02 11.19 -18.87
CA TRP A 87 -1.47 11.16 -18.71
C TRP A 87 -2.17 10.50 -19.92
N LEU A 88 -1.82 10.90 -21.14
CA LEU A 88 -2.36 10.31 -22.37
C LEU A 88 -1.99 8.83 -22.50
N LEU A 89 -0.77 8.46 -22.17
CA LEU A 89 -0.32 7.08 -22.18
C LEU A 89 -1.08 6.24 -21.14
N ALA A 90 -1.33 6.78 -19.94
CA ALA A 90 -2.19 6.14 -18.94
C ALA A 90 -3.63 5.99 -19.46
N ALA A 91 -4.18 7.03 -20.12
CA ALA A 91 -5.52 6.99 -20.70
C ALA A 91 -5.65 5.94 -21.81
N VAL A 92 -4.67 5.85 -22.72
CA VAL A 92 -4.64 4.83 -23.78
C VAL A 92 -4.50 3.43 -23.19
N ARG A 93 -3.64 3.24 -22.18
CA ARG A 93 -3.50 1.96 -21.47
C ARG A 93 -4.80 1.58 -20.79
N HIS A 94 -5.47 2.52 -20.12
CA HIS A 94 -6.75 2.29 -19.46
C HIS A 94 -7.86 1.97 -20.46
N ALA A 95 -7.92 2.69 -21.59
CA ALA A 95 -8.90 2.43 -22.64
C ALA A 95 -8.73 1.05 -23.30
N ARG A 96 -7.49 0.54 -23.35
CA ARG A 96 -7.16 -0.81 -23.84
C ARG A 96 -7.19 -1.89 -22.76
N ALA A 97 -7.34 -1.52 -21.49
CA ALA A 97 -7.33 -2.48 -20.39
C ALA A 97 -8.62 -3.31 -20.39
N PRO A 98 -8.55 -4.61 -20.06
CA PRO A 98 -9.74 -5.43 -19.89
C PRO A 98 -10.61 -4.86 -18.76
N ARG A 99 -11.92 -4.71 -19.03
CA ARG A 99 -12.88 -4.14 -18.07
C ARG A 99 -13.48 -5.16 -17.09
N ALA A 100 -13.30 -6.44 -17.38
CA ALA A 100 -13.72 -7.54 -16.52
C ALA A 100 -12.50 -8.44 -16.26
N LEU A 101 -12.23 -8.68 -14.98
CA LEU A 101 -11.14 -9.55 -14.52
C LEU A 101 -11.72 -10.70 -13.69
N SER A 102 -11.19 -11.91 -13.87
CA SER A 102 -11.58 -13.08 -13.09
C SER A 102 -10.39 -13.71 -12.37
N THR A 103 -10.61 -14.20 -11.16
CA THR A 103 -9.62 -14.98 -10.40
C THR A 103 -9.45 -16.41 -10.94
N THR A 104 -10.43 -16.89 -11.71
CA THR A 104 -10.39 -18.22 -12.32
C THR A 104 -9.56 -18.22 -13.61
N ASP A 105 -8.91 -19.36 -13.88
CA ASP A 105 -8.19 -19.56 -15.13
C ASP A 105 -9.18 -19.68 -16.29
N THR A 106 -9.38 -18.56 -16.99
CA THR A 106 -10.24 -18.48 -18.18
C THR A 106 -9.60 -19.12 -19.42
N THR A 107 -8.38 -19.67 -19.29
CA THR A 107 -7.67 -20.41 -20.34
C THR A 107 -8.03 -21.90 -20.34
N SER A 108 -8.64 -22.40 -19.27
CA SER A 108 -9.05 -23.81 -19.20
C SER A 108 -10.12 -24.13 -20.25
N LYS A 109 -9.90 -25.19 -21.03
CA LYS A 109 -10.89 -25.66 -22.01
C LYS A 109 -12.18 -26.01 -21.29
N THR A 110 -13.28 -25.39 -21.69
CA THR A 110 -14.62 -25.77 -21.24
C THR A 110 -14.85 -27.24 -21.58
N PRO A 111 -15.30 -28.08 -20.63
CA PRO A 111 -15.63 -29.47 -20.90
C PRO A 111 -16.66 -29.60 -22.03
N ASP A 112 -16.56 -30.67 -22.81
CA ASP A 112 -17.35 -30.88 -24.04
C ASP A 112 -18.88 -30.92 -23.82
N TRP A 113 -19.33 -31.14 -22.59
CA TRP A 113 -20.75 -31.14 -22.20
C TRP A 113 -21.32 -29.73 -21.94
N VAL A 114 -20.47 -28.69 -21.90
CA VAL A 114 -20.90 -27.30 -21.71
C VAL A 114 -21.26 -26.68 -23.06
N GLN A 115 -22.53 -26.36 -23.26
CA GLN A 115 -22.97 -25.66 -24.47
C GLN A 115 -22.46 -24.22 -24.47
N ALA A 116 -21.62 -23.88 -25.45
CA ALA A 116 -21.18 -22.50 -25.64
C ALA A 116 -22.38 -21.64 -26.09
N PRO A 117 -22.59 -20.46 -25.48
CA PRO A 117 -23.66 -19.57 -25.91
C PRO A 117 -23.45 -19.14 -27.37
N THR A 118 -24.55 -19.08 -28.14
CA THR A 118 -24.56 -18.66 -29.55
C THR A 118 -24.13 -17.20 -29.74
N THR A 119 -24.27 -16.39 -28.69
CA THR A 119 -23.86 -14.98 -28.67
C THR A 119 -22.41 -14.85 -28.24
N ARG A 120 -21.65 -13.97 -28.92
CA ARG A 120 -20.26 -13.64 -28.56
C ARG A 120 -20.24 -12.91 -27.21
N VAL A 121 -19.94 -13.62 -26.14
CA VAL A 121 -19.76 -13.04 -24.79
C VAL A 121 -18.30 -12.61 -24.63
N MET A 122 -18.06 -11.38 -24.17
CA MET A 122 -16.71 -10.98 -23.74
C MET A 122 -16.33 -11.75 -22.48
N LEU A 123 -15.35 -12.65 -22.59
CA LEU A 123 -14.81 -13.35 -21.43
C LEU A 123 -13.94 -12.40 -20.60
N PRO A 124 -14.04 -12.46 -19.25
CA PRO A 124 -13.12 -11.74 -18.38
C PRO A 124 -11.67 -12.15 -18.64
N ALA A 125 -10.75 -11.19 -18.58
CA ALA A 125 -9.33 -11.50 -18.60
C ALA A 125 -8.88 -12.05 -17.23
N PRO A 126 -7.79 -12.84 -17.16
CA PRO A 126 -7.29 -13.33 -15.88
C PRO A 126 -6.78 -12.17 -15.01
N LEU A 127 -7.18 -12.17 -13.74
CA LEU A 127 -6.73 -11.22 -12.72
C LEU A 127 -5.29 -11.53 -12.34
N LYS A 128 -4.37 -10.66 -12.73
CA LYS A 128 -2.97 -10.69 -12.28
C LYS A 128 -2.83 -9.76 -11.09
N LEU A 129 -2.70 -10.33 -9.90
CA LEU A 129 -2.43 -9.56 -8.69
C LEU A 129 -0.96 -9.11 -8.68
N PRO A 130 -0.64 -7.93 -8.13
CA PRO A 130 0.75 -7.49 -7.97
C PRO A 130 1.59 -8.37 -7.04
N ALA A 131 0.93 -9.07 -6.12
CA ALA A 131 1.53 -10.03 -5.21
C ALA A 131 1.02 -11.43 -5.51
N ASP A 132 1.94 -12.39 -5.60
CA ASP A 132 1.64 -13.74 -6.08
C ASP A 132 1.80 -14.82 -5.00
N ALA A 133 2.47 -14.53 -3.88
CA ALA A 133 2.62 -15.42 -2.75
C ALA A 133 3.05 -14.65 -1.49
N ILE A 134 2.77 -15.22 -0.32
CA ILE A 134 3.27 -14.77 0.98
C ILE A 134 3.84 -16.02 1.66
N ASP A 135 5.11 -15.98 2.09
CA ASP A 135 5.71 -17.07 2.85
C ASP A 135 5.36 -17.00 4.35
N ASP A 136 5.65 -18.06 5.09
CA ASP A 136 5.42 -18.12 6.54
C ASP A 136 6.19 -17.02 7.30
N GLY A 137 7.37 -16.62 6.78
CA GLY A 137 8.21 -15.57 7.30
C GLY A 137 7.68 -14.14 7.06
N GLY A 138 6.62 -13.98 6.26
CA GLY A 138 6.01 -12.71 5.89
C GLY A 138 6.63 -12.02 4.69
N GLU A 139 7.45 -12.71 3.89
CA GLU A 139 7.95 -12.18 2.62
C GLU A 139 6.89 -12.32 1.52
N ILE A 140 6.62 -11.21 0.85
CA ILE A 140 5.65 -11.07 -0.22
C ILE A 140 6.38 -11.18 -1.55
N ARG A 141 5.98 -12.11 -2.41
CA ARG A 141 6.49 -12.21 -3.78
C ARG A 141 5.73 -11.26 -4.69
N LEU A 142 6.47 -10.39 -5.38
CA LEU A 142 5.99 -9.37 -6.32
C LEU A 142 6.60 -9.63 -7.71
N GLY A 143 6.31 -10.78 -8.32
CA GLY A 143 6.94 -11.21 -9.57
C GLY A 143 8.46 -11.37 -9.42
N ALA A 144 9.23 -10.47 -10.03
CA ALA A 144 10.70 -10.46 -9.99
C ALA A 144 11.29 -9.76 -8.76
N ALA A 145 10.45 -9.19 -7.90
CA ALA A 145 10.81 -8.54 -6.66
C ALA A 145 10.16 -9.25 -5.47
N ARG A 146 10.63 -8.90 -4.28
CA ARG A 146 10.11 -9.33 -2.98
C ARG A 146 9.96 -8.14 -2.05
N ALA A 147 9.00 -8.20 -1.15
CA ALA A 147 8.78 -7.19 -0.12
C ALA A 147 8.55 -7.82 1.25
N ALA A 148 8.80 -7.08 2.32
CA ALA A 148 8.44 -7.45 3.68
C ALA A 148 7.85 -6.24 4.40
N MET A 149 7.03 -6.49 5.43
CA MET A 149 6.33 -5.44 6.17
C MET A 149 6.79 -5.39 7.61
N VAL A 150 6.96 -4.17 8.14
CA VAL A 150 7.19 -3.89 9.55
C VAL A 150 6.02 -3.08 10.08
N ALA A 151 5.39 -3.54 11.15
CA ALA A 151 4.42 -2.74 11.89
C ALA A 151 5.13 -1.93 12.97
N THR A 152 4.75 -0.66 13.10
CA THR A 152 5.25 0.24 14.15
C THR A 152 4.12 0.97 14.84
N THR A 153 4.29 1.27 16.12
CA THR A 153 3.47 2.27 16.81
C THR A 153 3.93 3.68 16.46
N ASN A 154 3.17 4.67 16.91
CA ASN A 154 3.53 6.08 16.84
C ASN A 154 4.15 6.55 18.16
N VAL A 155 4.86 7.67 18.11
CA VAL A 155 5.35 8.42 19.28
C VAL A 155 4.84 9.86 19.17
N ASN A 156 4.42 10.42 20.29
CA ASN A 156 4.03 11.83 20.36
C ASN A 156 5.27 12.70 20.59
N LEU A 157 5.81 13.24 19.51
CA LEU A 157 7.03 14.05 19.54
C LEU A 157 6.86 15.34 20.36
N ALA A 158 5.65 15.92 20.39
CA ALA A 158 5.38 17.18 21.08
C ALA A 158 5.43 17.06 22.62
N LEU A 159 5.32 15.84 23.15
CA LEU A 159 5.42 15.58 24.58
C LEU A 159 6.86 15.28 25.04
N ARG A 160 7.83 15.30 24.12
CA ARG A 160 9.25 15.01 24.38
C ARG A 160 10.05 16.28 24.63
N THR A 161 11.12 16.18 25.42
CA THR A 161 12.05 17.30 25.63
C THR A 161 12.81 17.64 24.34
N GLY A 162 13.39 18.84 24.23
CA GLY A 162 14.13 19.23 23.01
C GLY A 162 15.26 18.26 22.65
N ASP A 163 16.01 17.79 23.64
CA ASP A 163 17.10 16.82 23.45
C ASP A 163 16.57 15.45 23.01
N GLU A 164 15.44 15.00 23.58
CA GLU A 164 14.77 13.77 23.13
C GLU A 164 14.27 13.90 21.69
N GLN A 165 13.67 15.04 21.32
CA GLN A 165 13.23 15.29 19.96
C GLN A 165 14.40 15.25 18.97
N ALA A 166 15.52 15.90 19.31
CA ALA A 166 16.73 15.87 18.48
C ALA A 166 17.29 14.46 18.32
N ALA A 167 17.35 13.67 19.39
CA ALA A 167 17.81 12.28 19.34
C ALA A 167 16.89 11.37 18.49
N LEU A 168 15.58 11.59 18.55
CA LEU A 168 14.60 10.87 17.73
C LEU A 168 14.75 11.24 16.24
N VAL A 169 14.90 12.52 15.93
CA VAL A 169 15.12 13.00 14.55
C VAL A 169 16.44 12.48 13.98
N ASP A 170 17.52 12.52 14.75
CA ASP A 170 18.83 11.98 14.34
C ASP A 170 18.76 10.47 14.06
N THR A 171 18.14 9.71 14.96
CA THR A 171 17.98 8.25 14.78
C THR A 171 17.11 7.93 13.56
N PHE A 172 16.03 8.67 13.35
CA PHE A 172 15.20 8.54 12.15
C PHE A 172 15.98 8.90 10.88
N GLY A 173 16.77 9.98 10.91
CA GLY A 173 17.65 10.38 9.80
C GLY A 173 18.71 9.33 9.47
N ARG A 174 19.35 8.73 10.47
CA ARG A 174 20.28 7.60 10.30
C ARG A 174 19.60 6.40 9.65
N TRP A 175 18.36 6.09 10.06
CA TRP A 175 17.58 5.04 9.40
C TRP A 175 17.30 5.38 7.93
N LEU A 176 16.83 6.59 7.62
CA LEU A 176 16.59 7.01 6.23
C LEU A 176 17.85 6.90 5.36
N ASN A 177 19.02 7.31 5.90
CA ASN A 177 20.31 7.21 5.20
C ASN A 177 20.81 5.76 5.02
N SER A 178 20.25 4.81 5.77
CA SER A 178 20.59 3.38 5.65
C SER A 178 19.80 2.66 4.55
N LEU A 179 18.74 3.28 4.02
CA LEU A 179 17.85 2.68 3.03
C LEU A 179 18.55 2.57 1.67
N SER A 180 18.69 1.35 1.16
CA SER A 180 19.33 1.05 -0.14
C SER A 180 18.34 0.83 -1.27
N THR A 181 17.05 0.74 -0.95
CA THR A 181 15.96 0.50 -1.90
C THR A 181 14.75 1.38 -1.55
N PRO A 182 13.88 1.69 -2.52
CA PRO A 182 12.62 2.36 -2.23
C PRO A 182 11.87 1.67 -1.09
N THR A 183 11.60 2.41 -0.03
CA THR A 183 10.92 1.94 1.18
C THR A 183 9.71 2.81 1.40
N GLN A 184 8.54 2.19 1.58
CA GLN A 184 7.28 2.90 1.71
C GLN A 184 6.84 2.94 3.16
N ILE A 185 6.45 4.13 3.65
CA ILE A 185 5.79 4.28 4.95
C ILE A 185 4.30 4.50 4.66
N VAL A 186 3.48 3.51 5.00
CA VAL A 186 2.03 3.55 4.83
C VAL A 186 1.39 3.88 6.17
N VAL A 187 0.75 5.04 6.25
CA VAL A 187 -0.05 5.45 7.41
C VAL A 187 -1.51 5.35 7.02
N SER A 188 -2.26 4.50 7.70
CA SER A 188 -3.71 4.34 7.48
C SER A 188 -4.48 4.57 8.77
N ALA A 189 -5.67 5.15 8.65
CA ALA A 189 -6.65 5.17 9.72
C ALA A 189 -7.57 3.95 9.54
N GLN A 190 -7.63 3.10 10.56
CA GLN A 190 -8.46 1.89 10.56
C GLN A 190 -9.53 2.00 11.65
N PRO A 191 -10.78 1.61 11.36
CA PRO A 191 -11.78 1.40 12.40
C PRO A 191 -11.26 0.42 13.46
N VAL A 192 -11.51 0.75 14.73
CA VAL A 192 -11.26 -0.16 15.84
C VAL A 192 -12.51 -1.01 16.05
N ASP A 193 -12.38 -2.33 15.97
CA ASP A 193 -13.48 -3.22 16.31
C ASP A 193 -13.67 -3.33 17.82
N LEU A 194 -14.45 -2.39 18.35
CA LEU A 194 -14.88 -2.40 19.73
C LEU A 194 -16.03 -3.39 20.00
N HIS A 195 -16.84 -3.75 19.00
CA HIS A 195 -17.95 -4.69 19.17
C HIS A 195 -17.45 -6.11 19.49
N SER A 196 -16.38 -6.55 18.82
CA SER A 196 -15.76 -7.85 19.16
C SER A 196 -15.07 -7.80 20.53
N ALA A 197 -14.44 -6.69 20.89
CA ALA A 197 -13.84 -6.51 22.22
C ALA A 197 -14.90 -6.55 23.33
N ALA A 198 -16.02 -5.83 23.14
CA ALA A 198 -17.17 -5.83 24.03
C ALA A 198 -17.75 -7.24 24.22
N ARG A 199 -17.99 -7.98 23.12
CA ARG A 199 -18.50 -9.36 23.18
C ARG A 199 -17.53 -10.31 23.90
N SER A 200 -16.23 -10.19 23.62
CA SER A 200 -15.21 -11.02 24.26
C SER A 200 -15.14 -10.76 25.76
N LEU A 201 -15.22 -9.49 26.16
CA LEU A 201 -15.24 -9.11 27.57
C LEU A 201 -16.53 -9.55 28.28
N ALA A 202 -17.69 -9.39 27.63
CA ALA A 202 -18.96 -9.88 28.16
C ALA A 202 -18.95 -11.41 28.36
N HIS A 203 -18.30 -12.14 27.45
CA HIS A 203 -18.13 -13.59 27.59
C HIS A 203 -17.18 -13.96 28.74
N ALA A 204 -16.06 -13.23 28.88
CA ALA A 204 -15.12 -13.43 29.97
C ALA A 204 -15.74 -13.09 31.34
N ALA A 205 -16.61 -12.08 31.41
CA ALA A 205 -17.30 -11.67 32.62
C ALA A 205 -18.11 -12.81 33.26
N MET A 206 -18.72 -13.67 32.44
CA MET A 206 -19.47 -14.85 32.92
C MET A 206 -18.62 -15.88 33.66
N GLN A 207 -17.30 -15.84 33.50
CA GLN A 207 -16.36 -16.79 34.11
C GLN A 207 -15.61 -16.18 35.30
N LEU A 208 -15.86 -14.91 35.64
CA LEU A 208 -15.15 -14.23 36.71
C LEU A 208 -15.64 -14.74 38.10
N PRO A 209 -14.71 -15.01 39.04
CA PRO A 209 -15.08 -15.60 40.33
C PRO A 209 -15.82 -14.64 41.29
N HIS A 210 -15.58 -13.33 41.17
CA HIS A 210 -16.04 -12.34 42.13
C HIS A 210 -17.13 -11.44 41.50
N PRO A 211 -18.30 -11.26 42.14
CA PRO A 211 -19.44 -10.55 41.55
C PRO A 211 -19.12 -9.11 41.15
N ALA A 212 -18.37 -8.37 41.98
CA ALA A 212 -17.97 -7.00 41.64
C ALA A 212 -17.08 -6.92 40.38
N LEU A 213 -16.28 -7.95 40.07
CA LEU A 213 -15.49 -7.98 38.84
C LEU A 213 -16.37 -8.30 37.63
N THR A 214 -17.35 -9.19 37.80
CA THR A 214 -18.37 -9.49 36.78
C THR A 214 -19.17 -8.24 36.42
N ASP A 215 -19.60 -7.47 37.41
CA ASP A 215 -20.35 -6.22 37.22
C ASP A 215 -19.49 -5.19 36.49
N ALA A 216 -18.25 -4.95 36.96
CA ALA A 216 -17.33 -4.01 36.33
C ALA A 216 -16.97 -4.39 34.88
N ALA A 217 -16.74 -5.68 34.60
CA ALA A 217 -16.48 -6.17 33.25
C ALA A 217 -17.69 -6.02 32.33
N SER A 218 -18.90 -6.25 32.85
CA SER A 218 -20.15 -6.08 32.11
C SER A 218 -20.46 -4.61 31.82
N ASP A 219 -20.21 -3.72 32.79
CA ASP A 219 -20.27 -2.27 32.61
C ASP A 219 -19.29 -1.80 31.53
N HIS A 220 -18.04 -2.28 31.57
CA HIS A 220 -17.04 -1.91 30.57
C HIS A 220 -17.41 -2.44 29.18
N ALA A 221 -17.94 -3.66 29.07
CA ALA A 221 -18.43 -4.19 27.80
C ALA A 221 -19.54 -3.32 27.21
N ARG A 222 -20.51 -2.88 28.03
CA ARG A 222 -21.55 -1.92 27.62
C ARG A 222 -20.96 -0.59 27.16
N PHE A 223 -19.99 -0.04 27.91
CA PHE A 223 -19.31 1.20 27.53
C PHE A 223 -18.61 1.09 26.18
N LEU A 224 -17.91 -0.02 25.91
CA LEU A 224 -17.24 -0.24 24.63
C LEU A 224 -18.24 -0.32 23.46
N ASP A 225 -19.39 -0.96 23.66
CA ASP A 225 -20.45 -1.07 22.65
C ASP A 225 -21.09 0.31 22.36
N ASP A 226 -21.38 1.08 23.42
CA ASP A 226 -21.84 2.46 23.31
C ASP A 226 -20.84 3.37 22.58
N LEU A 227 -19.55 3.21 22.87
CA LEU A 227 -18.48 3.97 22.22
C LEU A 227 -18.37 3.61 20.73
N ALA A 228 -18.50 2.32 20.41
CA ALA A 228 -18.52 1.83 19.03
C ALA A 228 -19.67 2.43 18.23
N ALA A 229 -20.88 2.47 18.82
CA ALA A 229 -22.08 2.98 18.17
C ALA A 229 -22.05 4.50 17.92
N ARG A 230 -21.40 5.27 18.80
CA ARG A 230 -21.52 6.74 18.80
C ARG A 230 -20.33 7.48 18.19
N LYS A 231 -19.12 6.88 18.20
CA LYS A 231 -17.87 7.63 17.96
C LYS A 231 -16.99 7.11 16.84
N ASP A 232 -17.32 5.96 16.23
CA ASP A 232 -16.52 5.29 15.19
C ASP A 232 -14.99 5.44 15.39
N PRO A 233 -14.46 4.88 16.49
CA PRO A 233 -13.10 5.15 16.90
C PRO A 233 -12.10 4.59 15.88
N LEU A 234 -11.18 5.45 15.44
CA LEU A 234 -10.12 5.10 14.49
C LEU A 234 -8.78 4.91 15.22
N ARG A 235 -8.04 3.86 14.86
CA ARG A 235 -6.63 3.69 15.20
C ARG A 235 -5.75 4.04 13.99
N ARG A 236 -4.55 4.55 14.25
CA ARG A 236 -3.53 4.70 13.21
C ARG A 236 -2.73 3.41 13.12
N GLN A 237 -2.70 2.81 11.94
CA GLN A 237 -1.76 1.75 11.60
C GLN A 237 -0.62 2.38 10.80
N VAL A 238 0.62 2.12 11.22
CA VAL A 238 1.81 2.51 10.49
C VAL A 238 2.54 1.24 10.06
N LEU A 239 2.69 1.07 8.75
CA LEU A 239 3.42 -0.02 8.13
C LEU A 239 4.61 0.54 7.36
N ILE A 240 5.76 -0.09 7.50
CA ILE A 240 6.94 0.18 6.70
C ILE A 240 7.14 -1.01 5.78
N VAL A 241 7.13 -0.78 4.47
CA VAL A 241 7.29 -1.82 3.45
C VAL A 241 8.69 -1.69 2.86
N THR A 242 9.52 -2.70 3.09
CA THR A 242 10.85 -2.81 2.51
C THR A 242 10.77 -3.68 1.26
N GLY A 243 11.40 -3.22 0.17
CA GLY A 243 11.42 -3.93 -1.11
C GLY A 243 12.80 -4.45 -1.48
N THR A 244 12.81 -5.26 -2.54
CA THR A 244 14.00 -5.60 -3.32
C THR A 244 13.81 -5.06 -4.73
N SER A 245 14.92 -4.73 -5.39
CA SER A 245 14.88 -4.36 -6.80
C SER A 245 14.62 -5.59 -7.67
N ALA A 246 14.00 -5.40 -8.83
CA ALA A 246 13.74 -6.50 -9.75
C ALA A 246 15.06 -7.21 -10.14
N GLY A 247 15.13 -8.53 -9.90
CA GLY A 247 16.32 -9.34 -10.20
C GLY A 247 17.42 -9.31 -9.15
N GLU A 248 17.21 -8.66 -8.01
CA GLU A 248 18.09 -8.77 -6.84
C GLU A 248 18.13 -10.23 -6.36
N ARG A 249 19.33 -10.81 -6.32
CA ARG A 249 19.54 -12.22 -5.94
C ARG A 249 19.79 -12.30 -4.44
N GLY A 250 18.82 -12.85 -3.72
CA GLY A 250 18.97 -13.14 -2.30
C GLY A 250 17.64 -13.59 -1.74
N GLU A 251 17.59 -14.85 -1.32
CA GLU A 251 16.46 -15.38 -0.60
C GLU A 251 16.35 -14.65 0.75
N HIS A 252 15.16 -14.16 1.08
CA HIS A 252 14.86 -13.42 2.31
C HIS A 252 15.54 -12.04 2.45
N THR A 253 16.04 -11.43 1.37
CA THR A 253 16.64 -10.08 1.46
C THR A 253 15.64 -9.03 1.93
N ALA A 254 14.38 -9.09 1.46
CA ALA A 254 13.37 -8.13 1.91
C ALA A 254 13.09 -8.30 3.40
N ARG A 255 13.05 -9.56 3.87
CA ARG A 255 12.87 -9.90 5.27
C ARG A 255 14.02 -9.44 6.16
N ARG A 256 15.28 -9.59 5.73
CA ARG A 256 16.46 -9.07 6.45
C ARG A 256 16.41 -7.56 6.59
N ARG A 257 16.06 -6.83 5.52
CA ARG A 257 15.87 -5.37 5.57
C ARG A 257 14.75 -4.94 6.53
N ALA A 258 13.69 -5.74 6.63
CA ALA A 258 12.63 -5.50 7.61
C ALA A 258 13.15 -5.69 9.05
N ASP A 259 13.98 -6.71 9.32
CA ASP A 259 14.63 -6.87 10.63
C ASP A 259 15.62 -5.75 10.95
N ASP A 260 16.40 -5.29 9.97
CA ASP A 260 17.30 -4.15 10.14
C ASP A 260 16.52 -2.87 10.43
N THR A 261 15.38 -2.67 9.77
CA THR A 261 14.44 -1.58 10.08
C THR A 261 13.90 -1.68 11.50
N VAL A 262 13.50 -2.88 11.95
CA VAL A 262 13.06 -3.11 13.34
C VAL A 262 14.14 -2.70 14.32
N ARG A 263 15.39 -3.14 14.10
CA ARG A 263 16.54 -2.83 14.97
C ARG A 263 16.86 -1.33 14.98
N ALA A 264 16.87 -0.68 13.82
CA ALA A 264 17.16 0.75 13.70
C ALA A 264 16.12 1.62 14.42
N LEU A 265 14.84 1.23 14.35
CA LEU A 265 13.74 2.01 14.91
C LEU A 265 13.39 1.64 16.36
N ALA A 266 13.86 0.52 16.89
CA ALA A 266 13.61 0.10 18.27
C ALA A 266 14.07 1.15 19.31
N GLY A 267 15.12 1.93 18.99
CA GLY A 267 15.64 3.01 19.84
C GLY A 267 14.76 4.26 19.90
N LEU A 268 13.73 4.38 19.06
CA LEU A 268 12.87 5.56 18.98
C LEU A 268 11.73 5.57 20.01
N GLY A 269 11.66 4.56 20.89
CA GLY A 269 10.55 4.41 21.83
C GLY A 269 9.22 4.01 21.16
N VAL A 270 9.29 3.50 19.92
CA VAL A 270 8.18 2.80 19.25
C VAL A 270 8.31 1.30 19.46
N THR A 271 7.19 0.61 19.49
CA THR A 271 7.18 -0.85 19.33
C THR A 271 7.22 -1.15 17.85
N THR A 272 8.23 -1.91 17.42
CA THR A 272 8.41 -2.33 16.02
C THR A 272 8.47 -3.84 15.96
N ARG A 273 7.83 -4.43 14.94
CA ARG A 273 7.95 -5.85 14.63
C ARG A 273 7.83 -6.07 13.14
N ALA A 274 8.64 -6.97 12.61
CA ALA A 274 8.38 -7.51 11.28
C ALA A 274 7.15 -8.41 11.32
N LEU A 275 6.33 -8.34 10.28
CA LEU A 275 5.11 -9.13 10.16
C LEU A 275 5.46 -10.53 9.60
N ASP A 276 4.84 -11.56 10.15
CA ASP A 276 4.83 -12.93 9.65
C ASP A 276 3.71 -13.13 8.62
N GLY A 277 3.67 -14.28 7.95
CA GLY A 277 2.71 -14.57 6.87
C GLY A 277 1.25 -14.26 7.24
N PRO A 278 0.73 -14.74 8.39
CA PRO A 278 -0.61 -14.41 8.88
C PRO A 278 -0.83 -12.91 9.11
N ALA A 279 0.11 -12.20 9.74
CA ALA A 279 -0.05 -10.78 10.00
C ALA A 279 0.06 -9.93 8.72
N VAL A 280 0.90 -10.31 7.76
CA VAL A 280 0.95 -9.68 6.43
C VAL A 280 -0.37 -9.87 5.70
N THR A 281 -0.93 -11.08 5.75
CA THR A 281 -2.25 -11.38 5.16
C THR A 281 -3.34 -10.54 5.79
N ALA A 282 -3.33 -10.38 7.12
CA ALA A 282 -4.24 -9.50 7.84
C ALA A 282 -4.06 -8.02 7.45
N ALA A 283 -2.82 -7.56 7.30
CA ALA A 283 -2.52 -6.18 6.89
C ALA A 283 -3.00 -5.89 5.46
N LEU A 284 -2.75 -6.80 4.51
CA LEU A 284 -3.22 -6.68 3.13
C LEU A 284 -4.76 -6.76 3.04
N ALA A 285 -5.38 -7.66 3.80
CA ALA A 285 -6.83 -7.76 3.86
C ALA A 285 -7.47 -6.48 4.42
N ALA A 286 -6.89 -5.90 5.47
CA ALA A 286 -7.38 -4.65 6.06
C ALA A 286 -7.13 -3.44 5.13
N ALA A 287 -6.08 -3.48 4.30
CA ALA A 287 -5.85 -2.46 3.27
C ALA A 287 -6.87 -2.56 2.11
N ALA A 288 -7.29 -3.77 1.75
CA ALA A 288 -8.28 -4.00 0.70
C ALA A 288 -9.73 -3.76 1.16
N ASP A 289 -10.06 -4.11 2.41
CA ASP A 289 -11.35 -3.90 3.04
C ASP A 289 -11.17 -3.41 4.49
N PRO A 290 -11.07 -2.08 4.70
CA PRO A 290 -10.87 -1.50 6.02
C PRO A 290 -12.02 -1.73 7.01
N TYR A 291 -13.22 -2.03 6.52
CA TYR A 291 -14.42 -2.25 7.33
C TYR A 291 -14.66 -3.74 7.62
N ARG A 292 -13.74 -4.61 7.18
CA ARG A 292 -13.83 -6.03 7.44
C ARG A 292 -13.78 -6.27 8.95
N PRO A 293 -14.79 -6.94 9.54
CA PRO A 293 -14.74 -7.27 10.96
C PRO A 293 -13.56 -8.22 11.22
N PRO A 294 -12.71 -7.95 12.22
CA PRO A 294 -11.61 -8.82 12.56
C PRO A 294 -12.12 -10.20 12.94
N ARG A 295 -11.40 -11.22 12.47
CA ARG A 295 -11.75 -12.62 12.71
C ARG A 295 -11.02 -13.13 13.95
N PRO A 296 -11.72 -13.76 14.91
CA PRO A 296 -11.09 -14.49 16.00
C PRO A 296 -10.12 -15.54 15.42
N GLY A 297 -8.89 -15.60 15.92
CA GLY A 297 -7.85 -16.53 15.44
C GLY A 297 -7.00 -16.01 14.28
N GLY A 298 -7.20 -14.77 13.82
CA GLY A 298 -6.41 -14.18 12.75
C GLY A 298 -6.82 -14.65 11.35
N LEU A 299 -6.01 -14.30 10.34
CA LEU A 299 -6.16 -14.82 8.98
C LEU A 299 -5.02 -15.79 8.71
N ALA A 300 -5.34 -16.97 8.21
CA ALA A 300 -4.35 -17.90 7.73
C ALA A 300 -3.60 -17.30 6.52
N ALA A 301 -2.32 -17.63 6.38
CA ALA A 301 -1.57 -17.25 5.19
C ALA A 301 -2.16 -17.94 3.94
N PRO A 302 -1.87 -17.44 2.72
CA PRO A 302 -2.22 -18.13 1.49
C PRO A 302 -1.77 -19.60 1.55
N ASP A 303 -2.57 -20.49 0.96
CA ASP A 303 -2.31 -21.93 0.86
C ASP A 303 -2.20 -22.71 2.19
N THR A 304 -2.40 -22.03 3.32
CA THR A 304 -2.50 -22.69 4.63
C THR A 304 -3.80 -23.49 4.70
N VAL A 305 -3.68 -24.79 4.98
CA VAL A 305 -4.83 -25.68 5.17
C VAL A 305 -5.59 -25.27 6.44
N ILE A 306 -6.81 -24.77 6.27
CA ILE A 306 -7.69 -24.42 7.39
C ILE A 306 -8.40 -25.68 7.88
N THR A 307 -7.97 -26.21 9.02
CA THR A 307 -8.67 -27.31 9.70
C THR A 307 -9.70 -26.75 10.67
N SER A 308 -10.90 -27.33 10.72
CA SER A 308 -11.83 -27.04 11.82
C SER A 308 -11.27 -27.59 13.14
N PRO A 309 -11.55 -26.94 14.29
CA PRO A 309 -11.22 -27.53 15.57
C PRO A 309 -11.92 -28.89 15.70
N THR A 310 -11.17 -29.94 16.04
CA THR A 310 -11.74 -31.26 16.32
C THR A 310 -12.81 -31.09 17.41
N PRO A 311 -14.08 -31.48 17.18
CA PRO A 311 -15.12 -31.28 18.18
C PRO A 311 -14.70 -32.01 19.45
N HIS A 312 -14.55 -31.26 20.55
CA HIS A 312 -14.28 -31.84 21.86
C HIS A 312 -15.42 -32.81 22.19
N ARG A 313 -15.15 -34.11 22.09
CA ARG A 313 -16.07 -35.17 22.47
C ARG A 313 -16.26 -35.04 23.99
N ARG A 314 -17.31 -34.32 24.41
CA ARG A 314 -17.69 -34.23 25.83
C ARG A 314 -17.85 -35.65 26.35
N HIS A 315 -16.92 -36.09 27.20
CA HIS A 315 -17.04 -37.35 27.93
C HIS A 315 -18.30 -37.23 28.80
N ARG A 316 -19.36 -37.92 28.39
CA ARG A 316 -20.61 -38.02 29.15
C ARG A 316 -20.29 -38.89 30.36
N HIS A 317 -20.10 -38.30 31.53
CA HIS A 317 -20.00 -39.05 32.78
C HIS A 317 -21.27 -39.89 32.95
N GLY A 318 -21.10 -41.21 32.98
CA GLY A 318 -22.18 -42.15 33.22
C GLY A 318 -22.81 -41.89 34.58
N ARG A 319 -24.13 -41.66 34.59
CA ARG A 319 -24.94 -41.69 35.82
C ARG A 319 -24.85 -43.10 36.41
N SER A 320 -24.25 -43.22 37.59
CA SER A 320 -24.42 -44.35 38.47
C SER A 320 -25.90 -44.49 38.84
N ARG A 321 -26.49 -45.64 38.54
CA ARG A 321 -27.81 -46.04 39.05
C ARG A 321 -27.67 -46.44 40.53
N PRO A 322 -28.55 -45.99 41.42
CA PRO A 322 -28.64 -46.56 42.76
C PRO A 322 -29.43 -47.88 42.69
N THR A 323 -28.89 -48.92 43.33
CA THR A 323 -29.63 -50.10 43.82
C THR A 323 -29.73 -50.00 45.32
#